data_AF-A0A1X1PH40-F1
#
_entry.id   AF-A0A1X1PH40-F1
#
_cell.length_a   1.000
_cell.length_b   1.000
_cell.length_c   1.000
_cell.angle_alpha   90.00
_cell.angle_beta   90.00
_cell.angle_gamma   90.00
#
_symmetry.space_group_name_H-M   'P 1'
#
loop_
_entity.id
_entity.type
_entity.pdbx_description
1 polymer ?
#
loop_
_entity_poly.entity_id
_entity_poly.type
_entity_poly.pdbx_seq_one_letter_code
_entity_poly.pdbx_strand_id
1 'polypeptide(L)'
;MSTIDAEALYRVLLDQIRAAYGTAFAEPGGPRLAGIHSGGAWLAERLARDLGAPAFGVVNVALHRDDYAKKGLHSQASPTSLPFEVDGARIVLVDDVLYTGRTVRAALNELFDYGRPAAVELAVLADRGGRELPVAARFAGGALDVPAGATLVLARDDAQFTLRVEAHGA
;
A
#
# COMPACT_ATOMS: atom_id res chain seq x y z
N MET A 1 21.18 -15.81 6.21
CA MET A 1 19.99 -15.17 5.61
C MET A 1 20.19 -13.68 5.74
N SER A 2 20.24 -12.93 4.64
CA SER A 2 20.34 -11.47 4.71
C SER A 2 19.11 -10.95 5.46
N THR A 3 19.31 -10.34 6.62
CA THR A 3 18.22 -9.77 7.40
C THR A 3 17.67 -8.57 6.63
N ILE A 4 16.41 -8.62 6.20
CA ILE A 4 15.77 -7.49 5.54
C ILE A 4 15.43 -6.45 6.62
N ASP A 5 16.05 -5.27 6.54
CA ASP A 5 15.75 -4.15 7.45
C ASP A 5 14.55 -3.35 6.92
N ALA A 6 13.36 -3.67 7.41
CA ALA A 6 12.12 -2.99 7.04
C ALA A 6 12.11 -1.50 7.43
N GLU A 7 12.81 -1.11 8.49
CA GLU A 7 12.89 0.28 8.93
C GLU A 7 13.82 1.10 8.02
N ALA A 8 14.90 0.49 7.51
CA ALA A 8 15.71 1.09 6.46
C ALA A 8 14.90 1.31 5.18
N LEU A 9 14.15 0.30 4.73
CA LEU A 9 13.26 0.42 3.55
C LEU A 9 12.21 1.51 3.75
N TYR A 10 11.60 1.58 4.95
CA TYR A 10 10.61 2.62 5.27
C TYR A 10 11.22 4.03 5.21
N ARG A 11 12.42 4.23 5.78
CA ARG A 11 13.10 5.53 5.72
C ARG A 11 13.39 5.97 4.29
N VAL A 12 13.86 5.04 3.45
CA VAL A 12 14.09 5.30 2.02
C VAL A 12 12.79 5.69 1.31
N LEU A 13 11.70 4.97 1.59
CA LEU A 13 10.37 5.29 1.04
C LEU A 13 9.91 6.70 1.46
N LEU A 14 10.01 7.00 2.75
CA LEU A 14 9.64 8.31 3.32
C LEU A 14 10.46 9.44 2.70
N ASP A 15 11.77 9.27 2.55
CA ASP A 15 12.65 10.28 1.97
C ASP A 15 12.34 10.56 0.50
N GLN A 16 12.01 9.53 -0.28
CA GLN A 16 11.57 9.72 -1.67
C GLN A 16 10.25 10.50 -1.77
N ILE A 17 9.28 10.20 -0.91
CA ILE A 17 8.00 10.90 -0.87
C ILE A 17 8.21 12.37 -0.44
N ARG A 18 9.05 12.62 0.58
CA ARG A 18 9.42 13.98 1.00
C ARG A 18 10.15 14.74 -0.10
N ALA A 19 11.05 14.10 -0.84
CA ALA A 19 11.74 14.73 -1.96
C ALA A 19 10.77 15.14 -3.07
N ALA A 20 9.73 14.34 -3.32
CA ALA A 20 8.73 14.63 -4.35
C ALA A 20 7.69 15.68 -3.94
N TYR A 21 7.31 15.72 -2.66
CA TYR A 21 6.15 16.49 -2.20
C TYR A 21 6.46 17.56 -1.14
N GLY A 22 7.64 17.56 -0.54
CA GLY A 22 7.96 18.46 0.57
C GLY A 22 6.94 18.35 1.69
N THR A 23 6.29 19.48 2.02
CA THR A 23 5.24 19.57 3.04
C THR A 23 3.82 19.49 2.47
N ALA A 24 3.65 19.24 1.17
CA ALA A 24 2.37 19.36 0.48
C ALA A 24 1.26 18.45 1.05
N PHE A 25 1.59 17.36 1.75
CA PHE A 25 0.59 16.50 2.40
C PHE A 25 -0.18 17.21 3.53
N ALA A 26 0.43 18.20 4.17
CA ALA A 26 -0.21 18.99 5.22
C ALA A 26 -1.15 20.07 4.66
N GLU A 27 -1.01 20.42 3.38
CA GLU A 27 -1.72 21.53 2.77
C GLU A 27 -3.14 21.15 2.30
N PRO A 28 -4.11 22.09 2.37
CA PRO A 28 -5.38 21.94 1.68
C PRO A 28 -5.16 21.69 0.18
N GLY A 29 -5.85 20.69 -0.37
CA GLY A 29 -5.67 20.28 -1.78
C GLY A 29 -4.36 19.53 -2.10
N GLY A 30 -3.53 19.24 -1.10
CA GLY A 30 -2.35 18.38 -1.24
C GLY A 30 -2.66 16.93 -1.62
N PRO A 31 -1.63 16.09 -1.83
CA PRO A 31 -1.83 14.66 -2.09
C PRO A 31 -2.54 13.97 -0.92
N ARG A 32 -3.16 12.82 -1.20
CA ARG A 32 -3.84 11.95 -0.23
C ARG A 32 -3.16 10.59 -0.16
N LEU A 33 -3.06 10.02 1.03
CA LEU A 33 -2.53 8.66 1.24
C LEU A 33 -3.69 7.67 1.31
N ALA A 34 -3.57 6.54 0.61
CA ALA A 34 -4.50 5.44 0.71
C ALA A 34 -3.72 4.11 0.83
N GLY A 35 -3.81 3.42 1.95
CA GLY A 35 -3.13 2.14 2.15
C GLY A 35 -4.01 0.96 1.75
N ILE A 36 -3.45 -0.01 1.02
CA ILE A 36 -4.15 -1.26 0.73
C ILE A 36 -4.13 -2.13 1.98
N HIS A 37 -5.29 -2.65 2.37
CA HIS A 37 -5.39 -3.55 3.51
C HIS A 37 -4.63 -4.87 3.24
N SER A 38 -3.79 -5.38 4.14
CA SER A 38 -3.50 -4.92 5.51
C SER A 38 -2.20 -4.11 5.63
N GLY A 39 -1.05 -4.65 5.21
CA GLY A 39 0.28 -4.06 5.44
C GLY A 39 0.43 -2.63 4.89
N GLY A 40 -0.14 -2.36 3.72
CA GLY A 40 -0.17 -1.02 3.13
C GLY A 40 -0.89 0.02 4.00
N ALA A 41 -1.94 -0.37 4.73
CA ALA A 41 -2.64 0.51 5.67
C ALA A 41 -1.76 0.91 6.86
N TRP A 42 -0.97 -0.02 7.41
CA TRP A 42 -0.03 0.29 8.49
C TRP A 42 1.06 1.28 8.04
N LEU A 43 1.54 1.11 6.81
CA LEU A 43 2.50 2.03 6.20
C LEU A 43 1.87 3.41 5.96
N ALA A 44 0.66 3.46 5.41
CA ALA A 44 -0.06 4.72 5.17
C ALA A 44 -0.32 5.49 6.48
N GLU A 45 -0.67 4.80 7.56
CA GLU A 45 -0.84 5.40 8.88
C GLU A 45 0.46 6.08 9.37
N ARG A 46 1.60 5.37 9.28
CA ARG A 46 2.89 5.93 9.71
C ARG A 46 3.36 7.04 8.79
N LEU A 47 3.20 6.88 7.47
CA LEU A 47 3.51 7.93 6.49
C LEU A 47 2.68 9.19 6.73
N ALA A 48 1.39 9.05 7.05
CA ALA A 48 0.53 10.20 7.35
C ALA A 48 1.07 11.01 8.53
N ARG A 49 1.47 10.32 9.60
CA ARG A 49 2.13 10.95 10.75
C ARG A 49 3.43 11.65 10.36
N ASP A 50 4.32 10.96 9.65
CA ASP A 50 5.66 11.45 9.33
C ASP A 50 5.70 12.54 8.23
N LEU A 51 4.65 12.62 7.41
CA LEU A 51 4.45 13.62 6.36
C LEU A 51 3.52 14.76 6.80
N GLY A 52 2.92 14.69 7.98
CA GLY A 52 1.95 15.67 8.47
C GLY A 52 0.62 15.66 7.72
N ALA A 53 0.26 14.54 7.08
CA ALA A 53 -1.02 14.41 6.41
C ALA A 53 -2.16 14.37 7.46
N PRO A 54 -3.25 15.14 7.27
CA PRO A 54 -4.32 15.23 8.26
C PRO A 54 -5.14 13.93 8.39
N ALA A 55 -5.14 13.10 7.35
CA ALA A 55 -5.82 11.81 7.32
C ALA A 55 -5.17 10.88 6.29
N PHE A 56 -5.50 9.59 6.39
CA PHE A 56 -5.19 8.57 5.39
C PHE A 56 -6.41 7.67 5.18
N GLY A 57 -6.50 7.10 3.99
CA GLY A 57 -7.53 6.14 3.63
C GLY A 57 -7.03 4.71 3.71
N VAL A 58 -7.97 3.77 3.76
CA VAL A 58 -7.72 2.33 3.68
C VAL A 58 -8.58 1.75 2.57
N VAL A 59 -7.95 1.08 1.61
CA VAL A 59 -8.60 0.40 0.48
C VAL A 59 -8.66 -1.09 0.78
N ASN A 60 -9.87 -1.66 0.86
CA ASN A 60 -10.03 -3.09 1.08
C ASN A 60 -10.46 -3.81 -0.21
N VAL A 61 -9.53 -4.59 -0.77
CA VAL A 61 -9.72 -5.32 -2.03
C VAL A 61 -10.32 -6.73 -1.85
N ALA A 62 -10.52 -7.18 -0.60
CA ALA A 62 -11.04 -8.51 -0.29
C ALA A 62 -12.53 -8.68 -0.64
N LEU A 63 -13.23 -7.59 -0.97
CA LEU A 63 -14.67 -7.58 -1.27
C LEU A 63 -14.97 -7.71 -2.78
N HIS A 64 -14.04 -8.23 -3.58
CA HIS A 64 -14.36 -8.53 -4.98
C HIS A 64 -15.39 -9.66 -5.10
N ARG A 65 -16.38 -9.42 -5.98
CA ARG A 65 -17.67 -10.12 -6.16
C ARG A 65 -17.69 -11.65 -6.10
N ASP A 66 -16.57 -12.32 -6.36
CA ASP A 66 -16.53 -13.79 -6.45
C ASP A 66 -16.57 -14.47 -5.08
N ASP A 67 -16.10 -13.80 -4.01
CA ASP A 67 -16.15 -14.34 -2.65
C ASP A 67 -17.51 -14.12 -1.96
N TYR A 68 -18.27 -13.11 -2.40
CA TYR A 68 -19.64 -12.86 -1.96
C TYR A 68 -20.59 -14.02 -2.26
N ALA A 69 -20.33 -14.75 -3.37
CA ALA A 69 -21.16 -15.88 -3.78
C ALA A 69 -20.88 -17.16 -2.96
N LYS A 70 -19.71 -17.28 -2.31
CA LYS A 70 -19.27 -18.51 -1.64
C LYS A 70 -19.31 -18.48 -0.12
N LYS A 71 -19.32 -17.30 0.51
CA LYS A 71 -19.32 -17.18 1.97
C LYS A 71 -20.51 -16.31 2.40
N GLY A 72 -21.55 -16.96 2.91
CA GLY A 72 -22.71 -16.28 3.49
C GLY A 72 -22.31 -15.26 4.57
N LEU A 73 -23.02 -14.12 4.57
CA LEU A 73 -23.20 -13.02 5.55
C LEU A 73 -22.18 -12.74 6.69
N HIS A 74 -20.94 -13.23 6.65
CA HIS A 74 -19.96 -13.07 7.71
C HIS A 74 -18.54 -12.79 7.18
N SER A 75 -18.39 -11.98 6.14
CA SER A 75 -17.08 -11.36 5.91
C SER A 75 -16.90 -10.22 6.92
N GLN A 76 -16.12 -10.46 7.97
CA GLN A 76 -15.61 -9.43 8.90
C GLN A 76 -14.64 -8.43 8.21
N ALA A 77 -14.68 -8.33 6.87
CA ALA A 77 -13.87 -7.40 6.12
C ALA A 77 -14.39 -5.98 6.36
N SER A 78 -13.59 -5.14 7.02
CA SER A 78 -13.91 -3.72 7.15
C SER A 78 -13.99 -3.08 5.76
N PRO A 79 -15.01 -2.29 5.45
CA PRO A 79 -15.14 -1.67 4.14
C PRO A 79 -13.99 -0.70 3.86
N THR A 80 -13.75 -0.39 2.59
CA THR A 80 -12.90 0.73 2.17
C THR A 80 -13.35 2.01 2.88
N SER A 81 -12.40 2.77 3.42
CA SER A 81 -12.63 4.00 4.17
C SER A 81 -11.69 5.07 3.64
N LEU A 82 -12.25 6.09 2.98
CA LEU A 82 -11.50 7.21 2.39
C LEU A 82 -11.99 8.51 3.04
N PRO A 83 -11.33 9.02 4.10
CA PRO A 83 -11.75 10.24 4.80
C PRO A 83 -11.34 11.52 4.05
N PHE A 84 -11.46 11.50 2.73
CA PHE A 84 -11.14 12.60 1.82
C PHE A 84 -11.92 12.43 0.51
N GLU A 85 -12.10 13.54 -0.20
CA GLU A 85 -12.71 13.54 -1.53
C GLU A 85 -11.80 12.85 -2.56
N VAL A 86 -12.33 11.89 -3.31
CA VAL A 86 -11.58 11.15 -4.34
C VAL A 86 -11.57 11.91 -5.66
N ASP A 87 -12.65 12.61 -5.99
CA ASP A 87 -12.76 13.36 -7.25
C ASP A 87 -11.67 14.44 -7.35
N GLY A 88 -10.88 14.38 -8.43
CA GLY A 88 -9.79 15.31 -8.70
C GLY A 88 -8.58 15.17 -7.76
N ALA A 89 -8.59 14.24 -6.80
CA ALA A 89 -7.49 14.08 -5.85
C ALA A 89 -6.26 13.44 -6.51
N ARG A 90 -5.06 13.85 -6.05
CA ARG A 90 -3.83 13.08 -6.28
C ARG A 90 -3.64 12.10 -5.14
N ILE A 91 -3.65 10.82 -5.43
CA ILE A 91 -3.63 9.75 -4.42
C ILE A 91 -2.31 8.99 -4.54
N VAL A 92 -1.60 8.87 -3.42
CA VAL A 92 -0.49 7.95 -3.25
C VAL A 92 -1.05 6.68 -2.60
N LEU A 93 -1.23 5.66 -3.43
CA LEU A 93 -1.65 4.33 -3.03
C LEU A 93 -0.45 3.60 -2.42
N VAL A 94 -0.60 3.05 -1.23
CA VAL A 94 0.48 2.45 -0.45
C VAL A 94 0.25 0.95 -0.32
N ASP A 95 1.22 0.14 -0.72
CA ASP A 95 1.22 -1.31 -0.54
C ASP A 95 2.48 -1.74 0.22
N ASP A 96 2.47 -2.90 0.86
CA ASP A 96 3.69 -3.40 1.50
C ASP A 96 4.65 -4.01 0.47
N VAL A 97 4.15 -4.87 -0.42
CA VAL A 97 4.98 -5.60 -1.38
C VAL A 97 4.38 -5.56 -2.78
N LEU A 98 5.11 -4.96 -3.72
CA LEU A 98 4.74 -5.04 -5.12
C LEU A 98 5.26 -6.34 -5.75
N TYR A 99 4.35 -7.24 -6.10
CA TYR A 99 4.63 -8.51 -6.78
C TYR A 99 4.02 -8.56 -8.19
N THR A 100 2.99 -9.38 -8.45
CA THR A 100 2.39 -9.55 -9.78
C THR A 100 1.63 -8.31 -10.27
N GLY A 101 1.21 -7.44 -9.35
CA GLY A 101 0.42 -6.23 -9.62
C GLY A 101 -1.10 -6.41 -9.49
N ARG A 102 -1.59 -7.63 -9.21
CA ARG A 102 -3.04 -7.91 -9.12
C ARG A 102 -3.72 -7.19 -7.96
N THR A 103 -3.06 -7.07 -6.82
CA THR A 103 -3.52 -6.29 -5.66
C THR A 103 -3.69 -4.82 -6.00
N VAL A 104 -2.69 -4.22 -6.67
CA VAL A 104 -2.76 -2.82 -7.14
C VAL A 104 -3.93 -2.63 -8.12
N ARG A 105 -4.11 -3.54 -9.08
CA ARG A 105 -5.25 -3.49 -10.01
C ARG A 105 -6.59 -3.53 -9.27
N ALA A 106 -6.72 -4.42 -8.29
CA ALA A 106 -7.93 -4.52 -7.47
C ALA A 106 -8.18 -3.24 -6.67
N ALA A 107 -7.14 -2.67 -6.06
CA ALA A 107 -7.23 -1.43 -5.30
C ALA A 107 -7.57 -0.23 -6.19
N LEU A 108 -7.08 -0.19 -7.42
CA LEU A 108 -7.48 0.82 -8.40
C LEU A 108 -8.97 0.69 -8.75
N ASN A 109 -9.48 -0.52 -8.99
CA ASN A 109 -10.92 -0.70 -9.24
C ASN A 109 -11.77 -0.19 -8.07
N GLU A 110 -11.42 -0.63 -6.86
CA GLU A 110 -12.11 -0.20 -5.63
C GLU A 110 -12.04 1.33 -5.48
N LEU A 111 -10.87 1.95 -5.66
CA LEU A 111 -10.71 3.39 -5.55
C LEU A 111 -11.59 4.16 -6.55
N PHE A 112 -11.73 3.65 -7.77
CA PHE A 112 -12.57 4.23 -8.81
C PHE A 112 -14.07 4.00 -8.58
N ASP A 113 -14.47 3.14 -7.65
CA ASP A 113 -15.88 3.06 -7.21
C ASP A 113 -16.26 4.25 -6.30
N TYR A 114 -15.28 4.96 -5.72
CA TYR A 114 -15.49 6.12 -4.85
C TYR A 114 -15.29 7.47 -5.55
N GLY A 115 -14.79 7.49 -6.80
CA GLY A 115 -14.61 8.73 -7.54
C GLY A 115 -13.62 8.63 -8.70
N ARG A 116 -13.15 9.79 -9.16
CA ARG A 116 -12.23 9.96 -10.29
C ARG A 116 -11.01 10.77 -9.84
N PRO A 117 -9.96 10.13 -9.31
CA PRO A 117 -8.74 10.85 -8.92
C PRO A 117 -8.07 11.48 -10.14
N ALA A 118 -7.44 12.63 -9.96
CA ALA A 118 -6.64 13.28 -11.00
C ALA A 118 -5.35 12.49 -11.31
N ALA A 119 -4.81 11.79 -10.31
CA ALA A 119 -3.67 10.91 -10.46
C ALA A 119 -3.65 9.86 -9.33
N VAL A 120 -3.18 8.65 -9.65
CA VAL A 120 -2.85 7.62 -8.67
C VAL A 120 -1.40 7.22 -8.86
N GLU A 121 -0.60 7.34 -7.81
CA GLU A 121 0.79 6.92 -7.76
C GLU A 121 0.96 5.79 -6.75
N LEU A 122 1.91 4.90 -6.98
CA LEU A 122 2.12 3.75 -6.12
C LEU A 122 3.41 3.90 -5.29
N ALA A 123 3.27 3.73 -3.99
CA ALA A 123 4.35 3.67 -3.00
C ALA A 123 4.39 2.27 -2.39
N VAL A 124 5.54 1.60 -2.41
CA VAL A 124 5.69 0.27 -1.79
C VAL A 124 6.89 0.17 -0.87
N LEU A 125 6.78 -0.60 0.21
CA LEU A 125 7.93 -0.86 1.07
C LEU A 125 8.98 -1.69 0.34
N ALA A 126 8.54 -2.74 -0.38
CA ALA A 126 9.42 -3.59 -1.17
C ALA A 126 8.85 -3.86 -2.57
N ASP A 127 9.73 -3.80 -3.57
CA ASP A 127 9.46 -4.32 -4.90
C ASP A 127 10.19 -5.64 -5.09
N ARG A 128 9.46 -6.73 -5.32
CA ARG A 128 10.05 -8.06 -5.53
C ARG A 128 10.07 -8.54 -6.99
N GLY A 129 9.77 -7.66 -7.94
CA GLY A 129 9.67 -8.01 -9.36
C GLY A 129 8.49 -8.95 -9.67
N GLY A 130 8.62 -9.76 -10.74
CA GLY A 130 7.63 -10.78 -11.11
C GLY A 130 6.28 -10.22 -11.62
N ARG A 131 6.31 -9.07 -12.31
CA ARG A 131 5.10 -8.43 -12.84
C ARG A 131 4.35 -9.30 -13.83
N GLU A 132 3.03 -9.38 -13.66
CA GLU A 132 2.09 -9.93 -14.64
C GLU A 132 1.17 -8.85 -15.21
N LEU A 133 1.17 -7.67 -14.60
CA LEU A 133 0.45 -6.48 -15.03
C LEU A 133 1.44 -5.31 -15.21
N PRO A 134 1.15 -4.36 -16.12
CA PRO A 134 2.03 -3.23 -16.41
C PRO A 134 1.93 -2.15 -15.34
N VAL A 135 2.29 -2.50 -14.09
CA VAL A 135 2.30 -1.60 -12.94
C VAL A 135 3.71 -1.47 -12.37
N ALA A 136 4.07 -0.25 -12.00
CA ALA A 136 5.34 0.07 -11.36
C ALA A 136 5.11 1.02 -10.18
N ALA A 137 5.90 0.86 -9.13
CA ALA A 137 5.89 1.81 -8.02
C ALA A 137 6.65 3.08 -8.45
N ARG A 138 6.07 4.24 -8.15
CA ARG A 138 6.78 5.52 -8.23
C ARG A 138 7.79 5.63 -7.09
N PHE A 139 7.43 5.12 -5.92
CA PHE A 139 8.26 5.13 -4.72
C PHE A 139 8.43 3.71 -4.21
N ALA A 140 9.68 3.28 -4.02
CA ALA A 140 9.97 1.95 -3.50
C ALA A 140 11.03 2.04 -2.41
N GLY A 141 10.77 1.47 -1.24
CA GLY A 141 11.76 1.38 -0.16
C GLY A 141 13.01 0.60 -0.59
N GLY A 142 12.83 -0.41 -1.45
CA GLY A 142 13.92 -1.11 -2.12
C GLY A 142 13.43 -2.24 -3.02
N ALA A 143 14.31 -2.68 -3.92
CA ALA A 143 14.10 -3.89 -4.72
C ALA A 143 14.71 -5.09 -3.98
N LEU A 144 13.94 -6.16 -3.82
CA LEU A 144 14.34 -7.37 -3.12
C LEU A 144 14.21 -8.59 -4.03
N ASP A 145 15.28 -9.37 -4.15
CA ASP A 145 15.19 -10.67 -4.82
C ASP A 145 14.60 -11.69 -3.85
N VAL A 146 13.49 -12.32 -4.24
CA VAL A 146 12.72 -13.24 -3.41
C VAL A 146 12.58 -14.56 -4.17
N PRO A 147 13.10 -15.68 -3.63
CA PRO A 147 13.06 -16.96 -4.30
C PRO A 147 11.67 -17.36 -4.78
N ALA A 148 11.63 -18.11 -5.89
CA ALA A 148 10.40 -18.75 -6.35
C ALA A 148 9.82 -19.64 -5.23
N GLY A 149 8.51 -19.54 -5.00
CA GLY A 149 7.84 -20.24 -3.91
C GLY A 149 7.99 -19.58 -2.54
N ALA A 150 8.62 -18.41 -2.41
CA ALA A 150 8.62 -17.63 -1.17
C ALA A 150 7.77 -16.36 -1.28
N THR A 151 7.30 -15.86 -0.15
CA THR A 151 6.59 -14.59 -0.02
C THR A 151 7.28 -13.68 0.99
N LEU A 152 7.09 -12.37 0.82
CA LEU A 152 7.47 -11.38 1.82
C LEU A 152 6.27 -11.13 2.72
N VAL A 153 6.47 -11.19 4.03
CA VAL A 153 5.44 -10.94 5.04
C VAL A 153 5.87 -9.75 5.88
N LEU A 154 5.10 -8.68 5.81
CA LEU A 154 5.23 -7.53 6.70
C LEU A 154 4.52 -7.85 8.02
N ALA A 155 5.21 -7.64 9.13
CA ALA A 155 4.64 -7.65 10.46
C ALA A 155 4.91 -6.32 11.15
N ARG A 156 3.98 -5.91 12.00
CA ARG A 156 4.08 -4.71 12.83
C ARG A 156 4.00 -5.09 14.30
N ASP A 157 4.98 -4.64 15.09
CA ASP A 157 4.95 -4.68 16.54
C ASP A 157 5.01 -3.24 17.06
N ASP A 158 3.96 -2.79 17.72
CA ASP A 158 3.70 -1.38 18.03
C ASP A 158 3.91 -0.44 16.83
N ALA A 159 5.07 0.24 16.78
CA ALA A 159 5.45 1.19 15.73
C ALA A 159 6.54 0.66 14.79
N GLN A 160 7.09 -0.53 15.05
CA GLN A 160 8.22 -1.08 14.32
C GLN A 160 7.76 -2.12 13.30
N PHE A 161 8.31 -2.03 12.10
CA PHE A 161 8.09 -2.99 11.03
C PHE A 161 9.18 -4.04 11.00
N THR A 162 8.77 -5.27 10.69
CA THR A 162 9.68 -6.37 10.34
C THR A 162 9.21 -7.00 9.03
N LEU A 163 10.15 -7.30 8.14
CA LEU A 163 9.85 -7.94 6.85
C LEU A 163 10.58 -9.28 6.80
N ARG A 164 9.83 -10.36 6.60
CA ARG A 164 10.36 -11.72 6.61
C ARG A 164 10.08 -12.41 5.28
N VAL A 165 10.97 -13.31 4.89
CA VAL A 165 10.75 -14.22 3.77
C VAL A 165 10.19 -15.52 4.32
N GLU A 166 9.02 -15.92 3.86
CA GLU A 166 8.39 -17.19 4.22
C GLU A 166 8.26 -18.08 2.98
N ALA A 167 8.66 -19.35 3.09
CA ALA A 167 8.45 -20.33 2.03
C ALA A 167 6.97 -20.78 2.00
N HIS A 168 6.43 -21.05 0.82
CA HIS A 168 5.13 -21.69 0.69
C HIS A 168 5.18 -23.10 1.30
N GLY A 169 4.39 -23.34 2.36
CA GLY A 169 4.14 -24.67 2.90
C GLY A 169 5.11 -25.14 4.01
N ALA A 170 5.49 -24.26 4.94
CA ALA A 170 6.04 -24.67 6.22
C ALA A 170 4.94 -25.20 7.16
#